data_AF-A0A645HD30-F1
#
_entry.id   AF-A0A645HD30-F1
#
_cell.length_a   1.000
_cell.length_b   1.000
_cell.length_c   1.000
_cell.angle_alpha   90.00
_cell.angle_beta   90.00
_cell.angle_gamma   90.00
#
_symmetry.space_group_name_H-M   'P 1'
#
loop_
_entity.id
_entity.type
_entity.pdbx_description
1 polymer ?
#
loop_
_entity_poly.entity_id
_entity_poly.type
_entity_poly.pdbx_seq_one_letter_code
_entity_poly.pdbx_strand_id
1 'polypeptide(L)'
;MRGRMPSVRERVNTIVTPGDTVDVLVTDQGIAVNPKRPEVKERLEKAHLKVTSIEELAHRAERITGKPDPLPFGDKIVGVCTYRDGSVLDLIRNIT
;
A
#
# COMPACT_ATOMS: atom_id res chain seq x y z
N MET A 1 5.02 0.27 -10.62
CA MET A 1 6.12 1.22 -10.28
C MET A 1 5.79 2.58 -10.87
N ARG A 2 6.36 3.66 -10.33
CA ARG A 2 6.23 5.02 -10.90
C ARG A 2 7.60 5.63 -11.14
N GLY A 3 8.19 5.35 -12.32
CA GLY A 3 9.58 5.69 -12.60
C GLY A 3 10.50 5.03 -11.57
N ARG A 4 11.23 5.83 -10.79
CA ARG A 4 12.13 5.36 -9.72
C ARG A 4 11.46 5.21 -8.36
N MET A 5 10.14 5.33 -8.26
CA MET A 5 9.42 5.24 -6.98
C MET A 5 8.64 3.92 -6.87
N PRO A 6 8.80 3.17 -5.77
CA PRO A 6 8.03 1.96 -5.52
C PRO A 6 6.57 2.32 -5.20
N SER A 7 5.63 1.63 -5.84
CA SER A 7 4.19 1.81 -5.59
C SER A 7 3.69 0.97 -4.42
N VAL A 8 4.35 -0.16 -4.15
CA VAL A 8 4.13 -1.02 -2.99
C VAL A 8 5.35 -0.87 -2.09
N ARG A 9 5.13 -0.53 -0.82
CA ARG A 9 6.18 -0.25 0.16
C ARG A 9 5.67 -0.54 1.57
N GLU A 10 6.58 -0.61 2.52
CA GLU A 10 6.29 -0.93 3.92
C GLU A 10 5.25 0.02 4.55
N ARG A 11 5.39 1.34 4.32
CA ARG A 11 4.49 2.35 4.90
C ARG A 11 4.15 3.46 3.89
N VAL A 12 2.86 3.77 3.76
CA VAL A 12 2.38 4.93 2.99
C VAL A 12 2.61 6.25 3.75
N ASN A 13 2.66 7.38 3.05
CA ASN A 13 2.89 8.70 3.68
C ASN A 13 1.57 9.23 4.24
N THR A 14 0.47 8.85 3.60
CA THR A 14 -0.87 9.27 3.96
C THR A 14 -1.83 8.12 3.68
N ILE A 15 -2.60 7.74 4.69
CA ILE A 15 -3.67 6.76 4.57
C ILE A 15 -4.94 7.52 4.15
N VAL A 16 -5.44 7.20 2.96
CA VAL A 16 -6.71 7.75 2.45
C VAL A 16 -7.81 6.68 2.46
N THR A 17 -7.43 5.44 2.16
CA THR A 17 -8.31 4.28 2.21
C THR A 17 -7.71 3.27 3.18
N PRO A 18 -8.44 2.88 4.25
CA PRO A 18 -8.02 1.82 5.15
C PRO A 18 -7.76 0.50 4.41
N GLY A 19 -6.61 -0.14 4.69
CA GLY A 19 -6.20 -1.36 3.99
C GLY A 19 -7.14 -2.55 4.19
N ASP A 20 -7.94 -2.56 5.25
CA ASP A 20 -8.96 -3.58 5.51
C ASP A 20 -10.19 -3.48 4.61
N THR A 21 -10.36 -2.36 3.91
CA THR A 21 -11.38 -2.18 2.87
C THR A 21 -10.88 -2.50 1.46
N VAL A 22 -9.61 -2.86 1.32
CA VAL A 22 -8.97 -3.23 0.05
C VAL A 22 -8.75 -4.73 0.00
N ASP A 23 -9.42 -5.40 -0.94
CA ASP A 23 -9.43 -6.86 -0.99
C ASP A 23 -8.29 -7.47 -1.82
N VAL A 24 -7.96 -6.86 -2.96
CA VAL A 24 -6.99 -7.40 -3.92
C VAL A 24 -6.16 -6.26 -4.51
N LEU A 25 -4.85 -6.47 -4.58
CA LEU A 25 -3.90 -5.66 -5.33
C LEU A 25 -3.40 -6.46 -6.53
N VAL A 26 -3.57 -5.90 -7.73
CA VAL A 26 -3.04 -6.48 -8.97
C VAL A 26 -1.95 -5.57 -9.52
N THR A 27 -0.80 -6.17 -9.84
CA THR A 27 0.33 -5.48 -10.46
C THR A 27 0.88 -6.33 -11.61
N ASP A 28 1.75 -5.74 -12.42
CA ASP A 28 2.57 -6.46 -13.40
C ASP A 28 3.54 -7.46 -12.75
N GLN A 29 3.82 -7.31 -11.44
CA GLN A 29 4.72 -8.17 -10.66
C GLN A 29 3.98 -9.27 -9.88
N GLY A 30 2.65 -9.34 -9.98
CA GLY A 30 1.83 -10.35 -9.33
C GLY A 30 0.57 -9.80 -8.66
N ILE A 31 -0.20 -10.73 -8.06
CA ILE A 31 -1.46 -10.47 -7.38
C ILE A 31 -1.27 -10.74 -5.88
N ALA A 32 -1.67 -9.79 -5.03
CA ALA A 32 -1.77 -9.98 -3.59
C ALA A 32 -3.22 -9.87 -3.16
N VAL A 33 -3.67 -10.83 -2.34
CA VAL A 33 -5.01 -10.83 -1.75
C VAL A 33 -4.88 -10.51 -0.28
N ASN A 34 -5.76 -9.64 0.23
CA ASN A 34 -5.82 -9.31 1.63
C ASN A 34 -6.08 -10.58 2.46
N PRO A 35 -5.28 -10.88 3.51
CA PRO A 35 -5.49 -12.05 4.36
C PRO A 35 -6.89 -12.11 5.00
N LYS A 36 -7.60 -10.98 5.12
CA LYS A 36 -9.00 -10.92 5.59
C LYS A 36 -10.01 -11.49 4.58
N ARG A 37 -9.60 -11.84 3.35
CA ARG A 37 -10.44 -12.39 2.28
C ARG A 37 -9.91 -13.73 1.74
N PRO A 38 -9.80 -14.77 2.59
CA PRO A 38 -9.28 -16.08 2.19
C PRO A 38 -10.09 -16.74 1.06
N GLU A 39 -11.39 -16.47 0.98
CA GLU A 39 -12.29 -16.97 -0.06
C GLU A 39 -11.92 -16.42 -1.45
N VAL A 40 -11.43 -15.18 -1.52
CA VAL A 40 -10.98 -14.58 -2.78
C VAL A 40 -9.68 -15.23 -3.22
N LYS A 41 -8.74 -15.45 -2.29
CA LYS A 41 -7.48 -16.15 -2.57
C LYS A 41 -7.73 -17.53 -3.14
N GLU A 42 -8.59 -18.32 -2.49
CA GLU A 42 -8.92 -19.68 -2.93
C GLU A 42 -9.52 -19.70 -4.33
N ARG A 43 -10.44 -18.76 -4.64
CA ARG A 43 -11.06 -18.66 -5.98
C ARG A 43 -10.03 -18.34 -7.06
N LEU A 44 -9.07 -17.46 -6.78
CA LEU A 44 -8.02 -17.10 -7.75
C LEU A 44 -7.03 -18.27 -7.95
N GLU A 45 -6.64 -18.96 -6.88
CA GLU A 45 -5.75 -20.12 -6.97
C GLU A 45 -6.41 -21.29 -7.73
N LYS A 46 -7.71 -21.54 -7.52
CA LYS A 46 -8.50 -22.51 -8.31
C LYS A 46 -8.58 -22.15 -9.79
N ALA A 47 -8.54 -20.85 -10.11
CA ALA A 47 -8.47 -20.35 -11.48
C ALA A 47 -7.04 -20.36 -12.05
N HIS A 48 -6.09 -21.03 -11.38
CA HIS A 48 -4.68 -21.12 -11.76
C HIS A 48 -3.93 -19.78 -11.79
N LEU A 49 -4.40 -18.78 -11.04
CA LEU A 49 -3.69 -17.51 -10.87
C LEU A 49 -2.72 -17.61 -9.69
N LYS A 50 -1.47 -17.17 -9.91
CA LYS A 50 -0.45 -17.13 -8.86
C LYS A 50 -0.70 -15.94 -7.93
N VAL A 51 -1.14 -16.22 -6.71
CA VAL A 51 -1.26 -15.25 -5.62
C VAL A 51 0.03 -15.23 -4.79
N THR A 52 0.48 -14.05 -4.38
CA THR A 52 1.65 -13.84 -3.53
C THR A 52 1.29 -12.90 -2.37
N SER A 53 2.23 -12.66 -1.44
CA SER A 53 2.01 -11.73 -0.34
C SER A 53 2.29 -10.29 -0.78
N ILE A 54 1.72 -9.30 -0.10
CA ILE A 54 1.97 -7.89 -0.42
C ILE A 54 3.41 -7.49 -0.06
N GLU A 55 4.01 -8.15 0.94
CA GLU A 55 5.39 -7.98 1.37
C GLU A 55 6.35 -8.41 0.26
N GLU A 56 6.10 -9.55 -0.40
CA GLU A 56 6.89 -9.99 -1.55
C GLU A 56 6.81 -8.98 -2.72
N LEU A 57 5.63 -8.38 -2.96
CA LEU A 57 5.50 -7.30 -3.95
C LEU A 57 6.28 -6.03 -3.53
N ALA A 58 6.30 -5.69 -2.25
CA ALA A 58 7.09 -4.58 -1.71
C ALA A 58 8.59 -4.83 -1.91
N HIS A 59 9.09 -6.02 -1.53
CA HIS A 59 10.49 -6.40 -1.71
C HIS A 59 10.92 -6.40 -3.18
N ARG A 60 10.06 -6.88 -4.08
CA ARG A 60 10.32 -6.79 -5.53
C ARG A 60 10.40 -5.36 -6.02
N ALA A 61 9.53 -4.48 -5.53
CA ALA A 61 9.56 -3.07 -5.87
C ALA A 61 10.87 -2.42 -5.40
N GLU A 62 11.26 -2.61 -4.13
CA GLU A 62 12.50 -2.07 -3.56
C GLU A 62 13.76 -2.60 -4.26
N ARG A 63 13.77 -3.88 -4.68
CA ARG A 63 14.89 -4.44 -5.45
C ARG A 63 15.13 -3.73 -6.77
N ILE A 64 14.09 -3.17 -7.37
CA ILE A 64 14.15 -2.51 -8.68
C ILE A 64 14.37 -1.00 -8.52
N THR A 65 13.70 -0.36 -7.55
CA THR A 65 13.76 1.09 -7.38
C THR A 65 14.79 1.56 -6.37
N GLY A 66 15.36 0.64 -5.57
CA GLY A 66 16.03 0.96 -4.32
C GLY A 66 15.03 1.26 -3.20
N LYS A 67 15.55 1.32 -1.96
CA LYS A 67 14.80 1.80 -0.80
C LYS A 67 14.75 3.34 -0.84
N PRO A 68 13.57 3.97 -0.82
CA PRO A 68 13.47 5.42 -0.82
C PRO A 68 14.08 6.03 0.45
N ASP A 69 14.80 7.14 0.30
CA ASP A 69 15.24 7.93 1.45
C ASP A 69 14.03 8.46 2.24
N PRO A 70 14.13 8.51 3.59
CA PRO A 70 13.06 9.08 4.41
C PRO A 70 12.88 10.57 4.09
N LEU A 71 11.62 11.01 4.02
CA LEU A 71 11.30 12.42 3.86
C LEU A 71 11.48 13.15 5.21
N PRO A 72 12.04 14.37 5.21
CA PRO A 72 12.21 15.16 6.42
C PRO A 72 10.87 15.82 6.81
N PHE A 73 10.01 15.05 7.49
CA PHE A 73 8.74 15.57 8.01
C PHE A 73 8.97 16.43 9.25
N GLY A 74 8.34 17.61 9.28
CA GLY A 74 8.27 18.47 10.46
C GLY A 74 7.02 18.21 11.32
N ASP A 75 6.83 19.02 12.36
CA ASP A 75 5.74 18.85 13.33
C ASP A 75 4.44 19.57 12.95
N LYS A 76 4.47 20.50 11.99
CA LYS A 76 3.28 21.29 11.64
C LYS A 76 2.31 20.44 10.83
N ILE A 77 1.10 20.28 11.36
CA ILE A 77 -0.02 19.69 10.62
C ILE A 77 -0.45 20.70 9.53
N VAL A 78 -0.43 20.24 8.28
CA VAL A 78 -0.83 21.02 7.10
C VAL A 78 -2.09 20.47 6.43
N GLY A 79 -2.57 19.31 6.85
CA GLY A 79 -3.82 18.73 6.36
C GLY A 79 -4.34 17.62 7.28
N VAL A 80 -5.65 17.40 7.24
CA VAL A 80 -6.34 16.34 7.97
C VAL A 80 -7.04 15.46 6.94
N CYS A 81 -6.71 14.17 6.91
CA CYS A 81 -7.42 13.20 6.10
C CYS A 81 -8.56 12.61 6.93
N THR A 82 -9.79 12.92 6.57
CA THR A 82 -11.00 12.38 7.22
C THR A 82 -11.52 11.18 6.45
N TYR A 83 -11.97 10.16 7.16
CA TYR A 83 -12.72 9.06 6.57
C TYR A 83 -14.16 9.48 6.26
N ARG A 84 -14.88 8.62 5.55
CA ARG A 84 -16.23 8.92 5.04
C ARG A 84 -17.29 9.13 6.11
N ASP A 85 -17.04 8.67 7.33
CA ASP A 85 -17.89 8.85 8.50
C ASP A 85 -17.54 10.11 9.31
N GLY A 86 -16.57 10.91 8.85
CA GLY A 86 -16.09 12.12 9.51
C GLY A 86 -15.02 11.88 10.57
N SER A 87 -14.63 10.63 10.85
CA SER A 87 -13.50 10.32 11.73
C SER A 87 -12.17 10.78 11.11
N VAL A 88 -11.20 11.12 11.96
CA VAL A 88 -9.85 11.47 11.50
C VAL A 88 -9.07 10.18 11.23
N LEU A 89 -8.68 9.98 9.97
CA LEU A 89 -7.94 8.81 9.51
C LEU A 89 -6.43 9.02 9.60
N ASP A 90 -5.94 10.19 9.15
CA ASP A 90 -4.51 10.50 9.13
C ASP A 90 -4.25 12.02 9.15
N LEU A 91 -3.03 12.41 9.49
CA LEU A 91 -2.56 13.79 9.53
C LEU A 91 -1.41 13.99 8.55
N ILE A 92 -1.52 15.02 7.70
CA ILE A 92 -0.46 15.39 6.76
C ILE A 92 0.42 16.44 7.43
N ARG A 93 1.73 16.18 7.46
CA ARG A 93 2.74 17.06 8.06
C ARG A 93 3.57 17.77 6.98
N ASN A 94 4.10 18.95 7.31
CA ASN A 94 4.98 19.69 6.40
C ASN A 94 6.31 18.95 6.16
N ILE A 95 6.99 19.31 5.07
CA ILE A 95 8.38 18.91 4.77
C ILE A 95 9.31 20.06 5.18
N THR A 96 10.49 19.72 5.71
CA THR A 96 11.53 20.67 6.15
C THR A 96 12.87 20.41 5.50
#